data_AF-C6WZU8-F1
#
_entry.id   AF-C6WZU8-F1
#
_cell.length_a   1.000
_cell.length_b   1.000
_cell.length_c   1.000
_cell.angle_alpha   90.00
_cell.angle_beta   90.00
_cell.angle_gamma   90.00
#
_symmetry.space_group_name_H-M   'P 1'
#
loop_
_entity.id
_entity.type
_entity.pdbx_description
1 polymer ?
#
loop_
_entity_poly.entity_id
_entity_poly.type
_entity_poly.pdbx_seq_one_letter_code
_entity_poly.pdbx_strand_id
1 'polypeptide(L)'
;MVEQFKLHFMKKLYALAMAFFAIITVSAQLAVQVTAPGVVKLTYGASNDYSIYGPGFEVPTFWIHVWSSAGDNSTGTMYDDSWGNSNVTMNWDATASAYVGTIDLNTKVFTNGNKVFAAGTTVSNLGFVFKNQQNGATQQSGDLLASDFGFTPTTLVVLGTDNTARAKKSFVSNGKLYTSHQGNIALTIFEMSGKLVKSFTSAANGDAIDLNVEKAGLYLVKITRGTETEVVKFAK
;
A
#
# COMPACT_ATOMS: atom_id res chain seq x y z
N MET A 1 -27.89 44.33 -38.21
CA MET A 1 -26.75 43.38 -38.22
C MET A 1 -25.58 43.80 -37.32
N VAL A 2 -25.48 45.08 -36.92
CA VAL A 2 -24.38 45.59 -36.06
C VAL A 2 -24.63 45.39 -34.55
N GLU A 3 -25.89 45.35 -34.09
CA GLU A 3 -26.19 45.18 -32.64
C GLU A 3 -26.03 43.76 -32.10
N GLN A 4 -26.33 42.73 -32.90
CA GLN A 4 -26.15 41.32 -32.50
C GLN A 4 -24.68 40.95 -32.27
N PHE A 5 -23.74 41.67 -32.93
CA PHE A 5 -22.30 41.44 -32.77
C PHE A 5 -21.76 42.01 -31.45
N LYS A 6 -22.28 43.15 -30.98
CA LYS A 6 -21.89 43.76 -29.69
C LYS A 6 -22.32 42.92 -28.49
N LEU A 7 -23.52 42.33 -28.53
CA LEU A 7 -24.04 41.50 -27.44
C LEU A 7 -23.27 40.18 -27.28
N HIS A 8 -22.80 39.59 -28.39
CA HIS A 8 -21.98 38.38 -28.38
C HIS A 8 -20.54 38.62 -27.89
N PHE A 9 -19.99 39.82 -28.14
CA PHE A 9 -18.65 40.18 -27.70
C PHE A 9 -18.61 40.46 -26.18
N MET A 10 -19.65 41.11 -25.63
CA MET A 10 -19.74 41.36 -24.19
C MET A 10 -19.94 40.08 -23.37
N LYS A 11 -20.74 39.10 -23.85
CA LYS A 11 -20.90 37.80 -23.18
C LYS A 11 -19.60 36.99 -23.10
N LYS A 12 -18.69 37.16 -24.05
CA LYS A 12 -17.36 36.51 -24.04
C LYS A 12 -16.36 37.21 -23.11
N LEU A 13 -16.52 38.50 -22.87
CA LEU A 13 -15.71 39.26 -21.91
C LEU A 13 -16.08 38.93 -20.45
N TYR A 14 -17.37 38.68 -20.16
CA TYR A 14 -17.77 38.19 -18.82
C TYR A 14 -17.34 36.74 -18.56
N ALA A 15 -17.26 35.91 -19.61
CA ALA A 15 -16.75 34.54 -19.50
C ALA A 15 -15.22 34.48 -19.27
N LEU A 16 -14.48 35.50 -19.72
CA LEU A 16 -13.03 35.59 -19.51
C LEU A 16 -12.66 36.17 -18.12
N ALA A 17 -13.57 36.88 -17.47
CA ALA A 17 -13.38 37.39 -16.10
C ALA A 17 -13.61 36.34 -14.99
N MET A 18 -14.12 35.15 -15.32
CA MET A 18 -14.34 34.02 -14.38
C MET A 18 -13.23 32.96 -14.40
N ALA A 19 -12.08 33.22 -15.02
CA ALA A 19 -10.96 32.28 -15.08
C ALA A 19 -9.70 32.82 -14.39
N PHE A 20 -9.86 33.31 -13.16
CA PHE A 20 -8.75 33.51 -12.23
C PHE A 20 -9.15 32.94 -10.86
N PHE A 21 -9.48 31.65 -10.83
CA PHE A 21 -9.24 30.88 -9.61
C PHE A 21 -7.72 30.71 -9.50
N ALA A 22 -7.06 31.70 -8.91
CA ALA A 22 -5.77 31.45 -8.29
C ALA A 22 -6.01 30.31 -7.31
N ILE A 23 -5.41 29.15 -7.60
CA ILE A 23 -5.29 28.08 -6.60
C ILE A 23 -4.38 28.69 -5.54
N ILE A 24 -4.97 29.31 -4.52
CA ILE A 24 -4.25 29.62 -3.31
C ILE A 24 -4.00 28.25 -2.70
N THR A 25 -2.84 27.66 -3.00
CA THR A 25 -2.31 26.59 -2.17
C THR A 25 -2.10 27.23 -0.81
N VAL A 26 -3.07 27.07 0.09
CA VAL A 26 -2.87 27.37 1.49
C VAL A 26 -1.80 26.38 1.94
N SER A 27 -0.56 26.85 1.96
CA SER A 27 0.55 26.10 2.53
C SER A 27 0.28 26.02 4.03
N ALA A 28 -0.31 24.89 4.45
CA ALA A 28 -0.53 24.62 5.86
C ALA A 28 0.83 24.65 6.58
N GLN A 29 0.83 25.21 7.79
CA GLN A 29 2.01 25.27 8.64
C GLN A 29 2.64 23.88 8.85
N LEU A 30 1.80 22.89 9.11
CA LEU A 30 2.11 21.47 9.15
C LEU A 30 1.11 20.74 8.26
N ALA A 31 1.63 19.87 7.39
CA ALA A 31 0.84 18.95 6.59
C ALA A 31 1.26 17.51 6.91
N VAL A 32 0.27 16.66 7.19
CA VAL A 32 0.45 15.23 7.41
C VAL A 32 -0.26 14.49 6.29
N GLN A 33 0.49 13.68 5.53
CA GLN A 33 -0.01 12.98 4.36
C GLN A 33 0.35 11.50 4.41
N VAL A 34 -0.63 10.63 4.16
CA VAL A 34 -0.37 9.22 3.85
C VAL A 34 0.06 9.14 2.38
N THR A 35 1.33 8.78 2.15
CA THR A 35 1.93 8.74 0.81
C THR A 35 1.91 7.34 0.19
N ALA A 36 1.85 6.31 1.04
CA ALA A 36 1.63 4.91 0.70
C ALA A 36 0.98 4.21 1.90
N PRO A 37 0.43 3.00 1.76
CA PRO A 37 -0.13 2.26 2.89
C PRO A 37 0.86 2.14 4.06
N GLY A 38 0.53 2.75 5.20
CA GLY A 38 1.36 2.79 6.40
C GLY A 38 2.50 3.81 6.38
N VAL A 39 2.73 4.55 5.29
CA VAL A 39 3.82 5.53 5.16
C VAL A 39 3.28 6.95 5.28
N VAL A 40 3.59 7.59 6.40
CA VAL A 40 3.11 8.94 6.74
C VAL A 40 4.24 9.94 6.57
N LYS A 41 4.03 10.96 5.76
CA LYS A 41 4.94 12.09 5.55
C LYS A 41 4.43 13.30 6.33
N LEU A 42 5.32 13.94 7.07
CA LEU A 42 5.10 15.24 7.72
C LEU A 42 5.91 16.30 6.99
N THR A 43 5.30 17.43 6.67
CA THR A 43 5.95 18.59 6.05
C THR A 43 5.64 19.83 6.88
N TYR A 44 6.66 20.48 7.43
CA TYR A 44 6.52 21.54 8.42
C TYR A 44 7.32 22.80 8.06
N GLY A 45 6.69 23.96 8.17
CA GLY A 45 7.34 25.26 7.99
C GLY A 45 7.51 25.71 6.54
N ALA A 46 6.87 25.05 5.57
CA ALA A 46 6.92 25.43 4.15
C ALA A 46 6.42 26.86 3.87
N SER A 47 5.54 27.38 4.74
CA SER A 47 5.02 28.75 4.71
C SER A 47 5.86 29.74 5.52
N ASN A 48 7.04 29.34 6.01
CA ASN A 48 7.86 30.12 6.95
C ASN A 48 7.12 30.46 8.27
N ASP A 49 6.16 29.61 8.66
CA ASP A 49 5.46 29.67 9.94
C ASP A 49 5.95 28.55 10.86
N TYR A 50 6.53 28.92 12.00
CA TYR A 50 7.10 28.00 12.99
C TYR A 50 6.41 28.10 14.38
N SER A 51 5.18 28.60 14.44
CA SER A 51 4.44 28.77 15.70
C SER A 51 4.11 27.48 16.47
N ILE A 52 4.04 26.30 15.83
CA ILE A 52 3.86 25.00 16.50
C ILE A 52 5.12 24.62 17.31
N TYR A 53 6.28 24.87 16.72
CA TYR A 53 7.59 24.52 17.24
C TYR A 53 8.67 25.32 16.51
N GLY A 54 9.44 26.13 17.22
CA GLY A 54 10.57 26.84 16.64
C GLY A 54 11.82 25.97 16.65
N PRO A 55 12.25 25.36 15.52
CA PRO A 55 13.39 24.45 15.50
C PRO A 55 14.73 25.14 15.80
N GLY A 56 14.75 26.48 15.83
CA GLY A 56 15.98 27.27 15.84
C GLY A 56 16.49 27.50 14.41
N PHE A 57 17.26 28.57 14.22
CA PHE A 57 17.84 28.87 12.91
C PHE A 57 18.86 27.79 12.53
N GLU A 58 18.70 27.19 11.35
CA GLU A 58 19.61 26.19 10.76
C GLU A 58 19.88 24.95 11.63
N VAL A 59 18.99 24.58 12.56
CA VAL A 59 19.08 23.27 13.21
C VAL A 59 18.66 22.21 12.19
N PRO A 60 19.56 21.32 11.73
CA PRO A 60 19.29 20.47 10.57
C PRO A 60 18.27 19.37 10.88
N THR A 61 18.16 18.97 12.15
CA THR A 61 17.34 17.84 12.59
C THR A 61 16.72 18.10 13.96
N PHE A 62 15.43 17.80 14.08
CA PHE A 62 14.76 17.62 15.37
C PHE A 62 13.98 16.30 15.38
N TRP A 63 13.43 15.92 16.52
CA TRP A 63 12.82 14.60 16.74
C TRP A 63 11.31 14.69 16.91
N ILE A 64 10.65 13.56 16.64
CA ILE A 64 9.22 13.37 16.85
C ILE A 64 9.03 12.22 17.82
N HIS A 65 8.36 12.47 18.93
CA HIS A 65 7.77 11.41 19.75
C HIS A 65 6.40 11.08 19.17
N VAL A 66 6.14 9.81 18.85
CA VAL A 66 4.94 9.37 18.14
C VAL A 66 4.21 8.30 18.94
N TRP A 67 2.89 8.40 18.99
CA TRP A 67 2.03 7.37 19.56
C TRP A 67 0.77 7.13 18.73
N SER A 68 0.08 6.03 19.03
CA SER A 68 -1.27 5.70 18.59
C SER A 68 -1.99 5.11 19.79
N SER A 69 -3.09 5.74 20.21
CA SER A 69 -3.89 5.28 21.34
C SER A 69 -4.59 3.97 20.99
N ALA A 70 -5.06 3.21 21.99
CA ALA A 70 -5.79 1.97 21.76
C ALA A 70 -7.04 2.15 20.87
N GLY A 71 -7.72 3.30 20.93
CA GLY A 71 -8.87 3.63 20.08
C GLY A 71 -8.50 4.11 18.66
N ASP A 72 -7.22 4.40 18.41
CA ASP A 72 -6.74 4.97 17.15
C ASP A 72 -6.18 3.92 16.18
N ASN A 73 -6.36 2.64 16.51
CA ASN A 73 -5.96 1.53 15.66
C ASN A 73 -6.82 0.30 15.87
N SER A 74 -6.84 -0.59 14.87
CA SER A 74 -7.70 -1.77 14.85
C SER A 74 -7.25 -2.90 15.78
N THR A 75 -6.06 -2.83 16.40
CA THR A 75 -5.61 -3.87 17.35
C THR A 75 -6.09 -3.60 18.77
N GLY A 76 -6.65 -2.42 19.04
CA GLY A 76 -7.09 -2.04 20.39
C GLY A 76 -5.93 -1.86 21.38
N THR A 77 -4.70 -1.71 20.89
CA THR A 77 -3.48 -1.66 21.72
C THR A 77 -2.84 -0.28 21.62
N MET A 78 -2.28 0.23 22.71
CA MET A 78 -1.46 1.44 22.68
C MET A 78 -0.07 1.14 22.13
N TYR A 79 0.34 1.97 21.18
CA TYR A 79 1.67 2.03 20.59
C TYR A 79 2.26 3.40 20.89
N ASP A 80 3.46 3.45 21.45
CA ASP A 80 4.04 4.68 21.95
C ASP A 80 5.57 4.61 21.91
N ASP A 81 6.22 5.73 21.62
CA ASP A 81 7.65 5.84 21.79
C ASP A 81 7.98 6.07 23.26
N SER A 82 9.09 5.55 23.76
CA SER A 82 9.59 6.01 25.06
C SER A 82 9.98 7.48 24.91
N TRP A 83 9.58 8.32 25.86
CA TRP A 83 9.99 9.72 25.87
C TRP A 83 11.52 9.89 25.85
N GLY A 84 12.22 8.94 26.46
CA GLY A 84 13.68 8.84 26.49
C GLY A 84 14.30 8.19 25.24
N ASN A 85 13.53 7.87 24.19
CA ASN A 85 14.02 7.26 22.96
C ASN A 85 13.04 7.47 21.79
N SER A 86 12.98 8.68 21.23
CA SER A 86 12.19 8.95 20.02
C SER A 86 13.01 8.65 18.76
N ASN A 87 12.51 7.83 17.84
CA ASN A 87 13.30 7.36 16.68
C ASN A 87 12.88 7.94 15.33
N VAL A 88 11.98 8.92 15.33
CA VAL A 88 11.57 9.65 14.12
C VAL A 88 12.23 11.03 14.12
N THR A 89 12.71 11.45 12.96
CA THR A 89 13.36 12.75 12.76
C THR A 89 12.64 13.60 11.71
N MET A 90 12.74 14.91 11.87
CA MET A 90 12.37 15.92 10.88
C MET A 90 13.66 16.58 10.40
N ASN A 91 13.92 16.54 9.10
CA ASN A 91 15.15 17.07 8.49
C ASN A 91 14.81 18.17 7.51
N TRP A 92 15.65 19.20 7.41
CA TRP A 92 15.45 20.25 6.41
C TRP A 92 15.60 19.69 4.99
N ASP A 93 14.58 19.89 4.16
CA ASP A 93 14.57 19.57 2.74
C ASP A 93 14.53 20.89 1.94
N ALA A 94 15.65 21.22 1.29
CA ALA A 94 15.78 22.45 0.50
C ALA A 94 14.85 22.49 -0.71
N THR A 95 14.46 21.33 -1.27
CA THR A 95 13.53 21.25 -2.40
C THR A 95 12.12 21.57 -1.94
N ALA A 96 11.72 21.04 -0.78
CA ALA A 96 10.43 21.35 -0.16
C ALA A 96 10.43 22.72 0.54
N SER A 97 11.60 23.33 0.77
CA SER A 97 11.79 24.51 1.62
C SER A 97 11.10 24.35 2.98
N ALA A 98 11.23 23.17 3.57
CA ALA A 98 10.50 22.76 4.77
C ALA A 98 11.25 21.66 5.53
N TYR A 99 10.90 21.45 6.80
CA TYR A 99 11.29 20.25 7.52
C TYR A 99 10.39 19.09 7.12
N VAL A 100 11.00 17.96 6.77
CA VAL A 100 10.31 16.76 6.31
C VAL A 100 10.71 15.58 7.19
N GLY A 101 9.70 14.85 7.66
CA GLY A 101 9.85 13.59 8.39
C GLY A 101 8.97 12.52 7.80
N THR A 102 9.39 11.27 7.96
CA THR A 102 8.62 10.10 7.51
C THR A 102 8.46 9.14 8.67
N ILE A 103 7.23 8.71 8.90
CA ILE A 103 6.86 7.65 9.83
C ILE A 103 6.39 6.47 8.97
N ASP A 104 7.26 5.48 8.81
CA ASP A 104 6.86 4.22 8.17
C ASP A 104 6.33 3.26 9.24
N LEU A 105 5.00 3.18 9.36
CA LEU A 105 4.31 2.33 10.33
C LEU A 105 4.51 0.84 10.05
N ASN A 106 4.91 0.46 8.83
CA ASN A 106 5.18 -0.94 8.48
C ASN A 106 6.45 -1.46 9.16
N THR A 107 7.39 -0.57 9.50
CA THR A 107 8.69 -0.92 10.09
C THR A 107 8.98 -0.20 11.41
N LYS A 108 8.17 0.80 11.79
CA LYS A 108 8.38 1.57 13.01
C LYS A 108 8.29 0.68 14.24
N VAL A 109 9.37 0.69 15.01
CA VAL A 109 9.39 0.20 16.39
C VAL A 109 8.97 1.36 17.29
N PHE A 110 7.82 1.21 17.94
CA PHE A 110 7.40 2.04 19.04
C PHE A 110 8.22 1.66 20.26
N THR A 111 9.13 2.56 20.65
CA THR A 111 10.23 2.23 21.56
C THR A 111 9.76 2.03 23.01
N ASN A 112 8.55 2.45 23.37
CA ASN A 112 7.92 2.09 24.63
C ASN A 112 7.36 0.66 24.53
N GLY A 113 8.12 -0.30 25.05
CA GLY A 113 7.76 -1.72 24.97
C GLY A 113 8.11 -2.40 23.64
N ASN A 114 8.88 -1.74 22.77
CA ASN A 114 9.41 -2.28 21.51
C ASN A 114 8.35 -2.97 20.64
N LYS A 115 7.22 -2.28 20.43
CA LYS A 115 6.09 -2.82 19.67
C LYS A 115 6.18 -2.40 18.21
N VAL A 116 5.72 -3.26 17.33
CA VAL A 116 5.46 -2.95 15.92
C VAL A 116 4.00 -3.21 15.63
N PHE A 117 3.39 -2.42 14.75
CA PHE A 117 2.07 -2.75 14.27
C PHE A 117 2.11 -4.08 13.49
N ALA A 118 1.09 -4.91 13.68
CA ALA A 118 0.92 -6.09 12.84
C ALA A 118 0.51 -5.67 11.42
N ALA A 119 0.93 -6.44 10.43
CA ALA A 119 0.49 -6.25 9.04
C ALA A 119 -1.06 -6.30 8.95
N GLY A 120 -1.65 -5.43 8.12
CA GLY A 120 -3.10 -5.29 8.00
C GLY A 120 -3.77 -4.52 9.14
N THR A 121 -3.02 -4.01 10.12
CA THR A 121 -3.57 -3.07 11.10
C THR A 121 -4.05 -1.81 10.39
N THR A 122 -5.27 -1.38 10.70
CA THR A 122 -5.76 -0.06 10.31
C THR A 122 -5.44 0.93 11.43
N VAL A 123 -4.75 2.02 11.08
CA VAL A 123 -4.45 3.14 11.98
C VAL A 123 -5.34 4.30 11.56
N SER A 124 -6.23 4.71 12.46
CA SER A 124 -7.18 5.81 12.25
C SER A 124 -6.63 7.15 12.71
N ASN A 125 -5.67 7.18 13.65
CA ASN A 125 -4.96 8.39 14.02
C ASN A 125 -3.56 8.12 14.59
N LEU A 126 -2.74 9.17 14.62
CA LEU A 126 -1.47 9.23 15.33
C LEU A 126 -1.43 10.50 16.16
N GLY A 127 -0.88 10.42 17.36
CA GLY A 127 -0.46 11.58 18.11
C GLY A 127 1.05 11.78 18.00
N PHE A 128 1.51 13.02 18.07
CA PHE A 128 2.92 13.32 18.10
C PHE A 128 3.28 14.62 18.83
N VAL A 129 4.53 14.71 19.23
CA VAL A 129 5.17 15.92 19.77
C VAL A 129 6.49 16.16 19.04
N PHE A 130 6.72 17.40 18.59
CA PHE A 130 8.03 17.83 18.12
C PHE A 130 8.93 18.18 19.30
N LYS A 131 10.18 17.75 19.26
CA LYS A 131 11.13 17.90 20.37
C LYS A 131 12.57 18.07 19.88
N ASN A 132 13.35 18.81 20.65
CA ASN A 132 14.72 19.19 20.29
C ASN A 132 15.80 18.18 20.69
N GLN A 133 15.44 17.02 21.26
CA GLN A 133 16.38 15.98 21.68
C GLN A 133 15.80 14.61 21.35
N GLN A 134 16.63 13.59 21.14
CA GLN A 134 16.14 12.21 20.96
C GLN A 134 15.58 11.65 22.27
N ASN A 135 16.31 11.87 23.36
CA ASN A 135 16.11 11.25 24.67
C ASN A 135 15.69 12.32 25.68
N GLY A 136 14.40 12.57 25.82
CA GLY A 136 13.86 13.73 26.54
C GLY A 136 13.61 14.94 25.64
N ALA A 137 13.38 16.11 26.25
CA ALA A 137 13.27 17.39 25.56
C ALA A 137 13.59 18.54 26.52
N THR A 138 14.24 19.59 26.03
CA THR A 138 14.29 20.90 26.71
C THR A 138 13.43 21.95 26.01
N GLN A 139 12.95 21.63 24.81
CA GLN A 139 11.99 22.40 24.04
C GLN A 139 11.11 21.44 23.22
N GLN A 140 9.79 21.65 23.25
CA GLN A 140 8.82 20.81 22.57
C GLN A 140 7.57 21.59 22.13
N SER A 141 6.80 21.01 21.22
CA SER A 141 5.42 21.43 20.95
C SER A 141 4.46 20.93 22.05
N GLY A 142 3.20 21.36 22.00
CA GLY A 142 2.12 20.62 22.65
C GLY A 142 1.84 19.28 21.96
N ASP A 143 0.88 18.52 22.50
CA ASP A 143 0.38 17.30 21.87
C ASP A 143 -0.38 17.64 20.59
N LEU A 144 -0.02 16.98 19.50
CA LEU A 144 -0.62 17.19 18.18
C LEU A 144 -1.29 15.91 17.72
N LEU A 145 -2.48 16.03 17.13
CA LEU A 145 -3.16 14.90 16.49
C LEU A 145 -3.01 15.01 14.97
N ALA A 146 -2.57 13.93 14.35
CA ALA A 146 -2.31 13.88 12.91
C ALA A 146 -3.56 14.20 12.07
N SER A 147 -4.73 13.78 12.55
CA SER A 147 -6.03 14.09 11.94
C SER A 147 -6.28 15.58 11.73
N ASP A 148 -5.74 16.44 12.61
CA ASP A 148 -5.94 17.90 12.54
C ASP A 148 -5.12 18.53 11.41
N PHE A 149 -4.15 17.79 10.86
CA PHE A 149 -3.21 18.25 9.85
C PHE A 149 -3.31 17.46 8.53
N GLY A 150 -4.43 16.77 8.30
CA GLY A 150 -4.73 16.10 7.03
C GLY A 150 -4.42 14.61 6.97
N PHE A 151 -4.07 13.98 8.11
CA PHE A 151 -3.94 12.53 8.16
C PHE A 151 -5.27 11.86 7.81
N THR A 152 -5.20 10.89 6.91
CA THR A 152 -6.32 9.99 6.58
C THR A 152 -6.00 8.60 7.11
N PRO A 153 -7.00 7.82 7.58
CA PRO A 153 -6.78 6.45 8.02
C PRO A 153 -6.02 5.61 6.98
N THR A 154 -5.09 4.77 7.45
CA THR A 154 -4.30 3.90 6.59
C THR A 154 -4.26 2.48 7.13
N THR A 155 -4.35 1.50 6.24
CA THR A 155 -4.13 0.09 6.56
C THR A 155 -2.71 -0.29 6.16
N LEU A 156 -1.96 -0.90 7.08
CA LEU A 156 -0.57 -1.30 6.83
C LEU A 156 -0.50 -2.40 5.78
N VAL A 157 0.63 -2.43 5.07
CA VAL A 157 0.89 -3.41 4.03
C VAL A 157 0.82 -4.81 4.63
N VAL A 158 -0.14 -5.58 4.16
CA VAL A 158 -0.04 -7.04 4.24
C VAL A 158 0.90 -7.43 3.11
N LEU A 159 2.12 -7.86 3.46
CA LEU A 159 2.91 -8.63 2.50
C LEU A 159 1.99 -9.73 2.04
N GLY A 160 1.66 -9.73 0.75
CA GLY A 160 0.90 -10.82 0.17
C GLY A 160 1.64 -12.09 0.54
N THR A 161 1.09 -12.85 1.47
CA THR A 161 1.45 -14.26 1.52
C THR A 161 0.99 -14.75 0.16
N ASP A 162 1.95 -15.08 -0.69
CA ASP A 162 1.65 -16.03 -1.75
C ASP A 162 1.16 -17.24 -0.97
N ASN A 163 -0.16 -17.38 -0.92
CA ASN A 163 -0.75 -18.55 -0.36
C ASN A 163 -0.30 -19.64 -1.34
N THR A 164 0.78 -20.33 -1.03
CA THR A 164 1.22 -21.51 -1.79
C THR A 164 0.17 -22.62 -1.75
N ALA A 165 -0.98 -22.40 -1.07
CA ALA A 165 -2.21 -23.17 -1.23
C ALA A 165 -3.11 -22.70 -2.40
N ARG A 166 -2.77 -21.64 -3.15
CA ARG A 166 -3.07 -21.59 -4.59
C ARG A 166 -2.15 -22.60 -5.24
N ALA A 167 -2.62 -23.84 -5.20
CA ALA A 167 -2.36 -24.89 -6.15
C ALA A 167 -0.96 -24.84 -6.79
N LYS A 168 -0.02 -25.70 -6.33
CA LYS A 168 1.14 -26.08 -7.16
C LYS A 168 0.61 -26.26 -8.58
N LYS A 169 1.07 -25.43 -9.53
CA LYS A 169 0.62 -25.50 -10.93
C LYS A 169 0.72 -26.94 -11.37
N SER A 170 -0.34 -27.42 -12.02
CA SER A 170 -0.36 -28.80 -12.47
C SER A 170 0.79 -28.99 -13.45
N PHE A 171 1.52 -30.09 -13.31
CA PHE A 171 2.61 -30.44 -14.22
C PHE A 171 2.57 -31.91 -14.57
N VAL A 172 3.18 -32.27 -15.69
CA VAL A 172 3.27 -33.66 -16.13
C VAL A 172 4.73 -34.06 -16.16
N SER A 173 5.05 -35.20 -15.56
CA SER A 173 6.37 -35.81 -15.61
C SER A 173 6.22 -37.30 -15.86
N ASN A 174 7.01 -37.86 -16.79
CA ASN A 174 6.95 -39.26 -17.20
C ASN A 174 5.53 -39.74 -17.56
N GLY A 175 4.75 -38.89 -18.26
CA GLY A 175 3.37 -39.19 -18.65
C GLY A 175 2.35 -39.21 -17.51
N LYS A 176 2.73 -38.81 -16.29
CA LYS A 176 1.85 -38.73 -15.12
C LYS A 176 1.58 -37.28 -14.75
N LEU A 177 0.33 -36.96 -14.49
CA LEU A 177 -0.14 -35.65 -14.05
C LEU A 177 0.00 -35.53 -12.53
N TYR A 178 0.68 -34.48 -12.09
CA TYR A 178 0.76 -34.03 -10.72
C TYR A 178 -0.06 -32.75 -10.62
N THR A 179 -1.11 -32.78 -9.81
CA THR A 179 -2.04 -31.67 -9.66
C THR A 179 -2.43 -31.48 -8.21
N SER A 180 -2.76 -30.25 -7.87
CA SER A 180 -3.30 -29.87 -6.57
C SER A 180 -4.84 -29.82 -6.58
N HIS A 181 -5.48 -30.04 -7.74
CA HIS A 181 -6.92 -30.27 -7.81
C HIS A 181 -7.29 -31.52 -7.00
N GLN A 182 -8.44 -31.47 -6.32
CA GLN A 182 -8.96 -32.58 -5.52
C GLN A 182 -10.37 -33.00 -5.97
N GLY A 183 -10.68 -34.28 -5.77
CA GLY A 183 -11.95 -34.90 -6.14
C GLY A 183 -11.97 -35.38 -7.60
N ASN A 184 -13.17 -35.56 -8.15
CA ASN A 184 -13.31 -36.02 -9.54
C ASN A 184 -12.99 -34.89 -10.51
N ILE A 185 -11.94 -35.08 -11.31
CA ILE A 185 -11.52 -34.15 -12.36
C ILE A 185 -11.72 -34.78 -13.73
N ALA A 186 -12.16 -33.98 -14.70
CA ALA A 186 -12.20 -34.36 -16.09
C ALA A 186 -10.88 -33.97 -16.77
N LEU A 187 -10.27 -34.93 -17.45
CA LEU A 187 -9.00 -34.77 -18.17
C LEU A 187 -9.24 -34.98 -19.65
N THR A 188 -8.81 -34.03 -20.47
CA THR A 188 -8.87 -34.11 -21.93
C THR A 188 -7.51 -33.80 -22.52
N ILE A 189 -6.97 -34.71 -23.33
CA ILE A 189 -5.62 -34.65 -23.88
C ILE A 189 -5.71 -34.38 -25.38
N PHE A 190 -4.93 -33.42 -25.85
CA PHE A 190 -4.85 -33.00 -27.24
C PHE A 190 -3.40 -33.07 -27.74
N GLU A 191 -3.23 -33.37 -29.02
CA GLU A 191 -1.98 -33.05 -29.74
C GLU A 191 -1.83 -31.54 -29.90
N MET A 192 -0.60 -31.06 -30.17
CA MET A 192 -0.38 -29.62 -30.48
C MET A 192 -1.15 -29.13 -31.72
N SER A 193 -1.61 -30.05 -32.59
CA SER A 193 -2.51 -29.76 -33.72
C SER A 193 -3.94 -29.41 -33.29
N GLY A 194 -4.29 -29.61 -32.01
CA GLY A 194 -5.66 -29.50 -31.50
C GLY A 194 -6.48 -30.78 -31.64
N LYS A 195 -5.92 -31.84 -32.23
CA LYS A 195 -6.59 -33.14 -32.34
C LYS A 195 -6.77 -33.78 -30.96
N LEU A 196 -7.99 -34.22 -30.65
CA LEU A 196 -8.28 -34.98 -29.44
C LEU A 196 -7.56 -36.34 -29.46
N VAL A 197 -6.81 -36.62 -28.40
CA VAL A 197 -6.15 -37.91 -28.17
C VAL A 197 -6.98 -38.79 -27.27
N LYS A 198 -7.43 -38.25 -26.13
CA LYS A 198 -8.12 -39.01 -25.08
C LYS A 198 -8.91 -38.08 -24.17
N SER A 199 -10.00 -38.58 -23.58
CA SER A 199 -10.72 -37.90 -22.51
C SER A 199 -11.20 -38.92 -21.47
N PHE A 200 -11.03 -38.61 -20.18
CA PHE A 200 -11.46 -39.48 -19.09
C PHE A 200 -11.62 -38.69 -17.78
N THR A 201 -12.32 -39.28 -16.81
CA THR A 201 -12.44 -38.74 -15.45
C THR A 201 -11.52 -39.51 -14.52
N SER A 202 -10.88 -38.83 -13.57
CA SER A 202 -10.04 -39.46 -12.55
C SER A 202 -10.27 -38.82 -11.19
N ALA A 203 -10.12 -39.60 -10.12
CA ALA A 203 -10.13 -39.09 -8.76
C ALA A 203 -8.75 -38.53 -8.42
N ALA A 204 -8.64 -37.22 -8.23
CA ALA A 204 -7.43 -36.58 -7.74
C ALA A 204 -7.46 -36.54 -6.21
N ASN A 205 -6.62 -37.38 -5.60
CA ASN A 205 -6.48 -37.56 -4.15
C ASN A 205 -5.09 -37.15 -3.62
N GLY A 206 -4.26 -36.55 -4.48
CA GLY A 206 -2.86 -36.23 -4.20
C GLY A 206 -1.85 -37.17 -4.86
N ASP A 207 -2.29 -38.34 -5.34
CA ASP A 207 -1.44 -39.24 -6.12
C ASP A 207 -1.30 -38.80 -7.58
N ALA A 208 -0.24 -39.26 -8.24
CA ALA A 208 0.00 -38.96 -9.65
C ALA A 208 -0.96 -39.75 -10.56
N ILE A 209 -1.62 -39.06 -11.49
CA ILE A 209 -2.59 -39.67 -12.41
C ILE A 209 -1.89 -40.04 -13.71
N ASP A 210 -1.89 -41.32 -14.09
CA ASP A 210 -1.30 -41.74 -15.37
C ASP A 210 -2.19 -41.32 -16.55
N LEU A 211 -1.64 -40.46 -17.42
CA LEU A 211 -2.34 -39.98 -18.61
C LEU A 211 -2.48 -41.06 -19.68
N ASN A 212 -1.70 -42.15 -19.60
CA ASN A 212 -1.74 -43.30 -20.49
C ASN A 212 -1.71 -42.89 -21.99
N VAL A 213 -0.85 -41.94 -22.33
CA VAL A 213 -0.53 -41.57 -23.71
C VAL A 213 0.53 -42.54 -24.23
N GLU A 214 0.29 -43.17 -25.38
CA GLU A 214 1.17 -44.26 -25.88
C GLU A 214 2.34 -43.75 -26.72
N LYS A 215 2.13 -42.66 -27.47
CA LYS A 215 3.12 -42.13 -28.42
C LYS A 215 3.94 -41.01 -27.80
N ALA A 216 5.21 -40.97 -28.16
CA ALA A 216 6.08 -39.84 -27.82
C ALA A 216 5.67 -38.60 -28.64
N GLY A 217 5.71 -37.43 -28.02
CA GLY A 217 5.26 -36.19 -28.66
C GLY A 217 4.94 -35.07 -27.68
N LEU A 218 4.52 -33.92 -28.24
CA LEU A 218 4.04 -32.78 -27.48
C LEU A 218 2.52 -32.77 -27.41
N TYR A 219 2.01 -32.56 -26.21
CA TYR A 219 0.60 -32.63 -25.90
C TYR A 219 0.16 -31.48 -25.00
N LEU A 220 -1.15 -31.25 -24.99
CA LEU A 220 -1.85 -30.41 -24.00
C LEU A 220 -2.79 -31.31 -23.20
N VAL A 221 -2.78 -31.21 -21.88
CA VAL A 221 -3.84 -31.77 -21.03
C VAL A 221 -4.66 -30.63 -20.45
N LYS A 222 -5.96 -30.63 -20.75
CA LYS A 222 -6.96 -29.78 -20.14
C LYS A 222 -7.52 -30.52 -18.92
N ILE A 223 -7.47 -29.86 -17.77
CA ILE A 223 -8.01 -30.30 -16.50
C ILE A 223 -9.24 -29.47 -16.21
N THR A 224 -10.38 -30.09 -15.97
CA THR A 224 -11.64 -29.40 -15.68
C THR A 224 -12.25 -29.92 -14.38
N ARG A 225 -12.60 -28.99 -13.49
CA ARG A 225 -13.26 -29.25 -12.21
C ARG A 225 -14.37 -28.22 -12.00
N GLY A 226 -15.62 -28.64 -12.14
CA GLY A 226 -16.75 -27.70 -12.11
C GLY A 226 -16.59 -26.63 -13.20
N THR A 227 -16.45 -25.37 -12.80
CA THR A 227 -16.20 -24.22 -13.69
C THR A 227 -14.72 -23.90 -13.89
N GLU A 228 -13.82 -24.53 -13.14
CA GLU A 228 -12.38 -24.30 -13.22
C GLU A 228 -11.78 -25.09 -14.37
N THR A 229 -10.88 -24.46 -15.12
CA THR A 229 -10.12 -25.11 -16.19
C THR A 229 -8.66 -24.70 -16.13
N GLU A 230 -7.77 -25.68 -16.23
CA GLU A 230 -6.32 -25.50 -16.35
C GLU A 230 -5.82 -26.26 -17.58
N VAL A 231 -4.80 -25.75 -18.27
CA VAL A 231 -4.17 -26.44 -19.40
C VAL A 231 -2.68 -26.53 -19.16
N VAL A 232 -2.14 -27.74 -19.28
CA VAL A 232 -0.72 -28.03 -19.10
C VAL A 232 -0.15 -28.58 -20.40
N LYS A 233 0.92 -27.97 -20.89
CA LYS A 233 1.72 -28.51 -22.00
C LYS A 233 2.74 -29.51 -21.46
N PHE A 234 2.91 -30.65 -22.13
CA PHE A 234 3.90 -31.63 -21.74
C PHE A 234 4.48 -32.38 -22.94
N ALA A 235 5.67 -32.96 -22.72
CA ALA A 235 6.28 -33.94 -23.61
C ALA A 235 6.13 -35.34 -22.99
N LYS A 236 5.86 -36.33 -23.83
CA LYS A 236 6.00 -37.74 -23.46
C LYS A 236 7.03 -38.41 -24.35
#